data_AF-A0A9E1S039-F1
#
_entry.id   AF-A0A9E1S039-F1
#
_cell.length_a   1.000
_cell.length_b   1.000
_cell.length_c   1.000
_cell.angle_alpha   90.00
_cell.angle_beta   90.00
_cell.angle_gamma   90.00
#
_symmetry.space_group_name_H-M   'P 1'
#
loop_
_entity.id
_entity.type
_entity.pdbx_description
1 polymer ?
#
loop_
_entity_poly.entity_id
_entity_poly.type
_entity_poly.pdbx_seq_one_letter_code
_entity_poly.pdbx_strand_id
1 'polypeptide(L)'
;MKLLMAFMIATTLLAVPFAAKAEEPVDSQFVQSGPRPNSCVPHKVAVDQLSEMFNEKVVGLGLGKNQQSVVELYVSSKGSWTILVTLTNGMSCIAAAGENWTDTAEQAELAS
;
A
#
# COMPACT_ATOMS: atom_id res chain seq x y z
N MET A 1 16.66 77.75 -23.14
CA MET A 1 18.06 77.96 -23.61
C MET A 1 18.86 76.77 -23.07
N LYS A 2 19.24 75.78 -23.91
CA LYS A 2 20.65 75.49 -24.33
C LYS A 2 21.63 75.44 -23.14
N LEU A 3 22.41 74.39 -22.84
CA LEU A 3 22.81 73.08 -23.43
C LEU A 3 23.33 72.18 -22.24
N LEU A 4 23.58 70.85 -22.25
CA LEU A 4 23.51 69.66 -23.16
C LEU A 4 22.55 68.60 -22.51
N MET A 5 22.13 67.43 -23.03
CA MET A 5 22.65 66.25 -23.78
C MET A 5 23.46 65.19 -23.01
N ALA A 6 23.06 63.91 -23.18
CA ALA A 6 23.61 62.64 -22.65
C ALA A 6 23.58 62.49 -21.10
N PHE A 7 23.21 61.34 -20.52
CA PHE A 7 23.65 59.97 -20.86
C PHE A 7 22.53 58.90 -20.78
N MET A 8 22.53 58.00 -21.78
CA MET A 8 22.07 56.60 -21.80
C MET A 8 20.99 56.11 -20.82
N ILE A 9 19.78 55.90 -21.35
CA ILE A 9 18.88 54.84 -20.85
C ILE A 9 19.40 53.50 -21.38
N ALA A 10 20.01 52.67 -20.52
CA ALA A 10 20.48 51.34 -20.90
C ALA A 10 20.40 50.36 -19.72
N THR A 11 19.22 49.75 -19.57
CA THR A 11 18.96 48.44 -18.94
C THR A 11 20.06 47.89 -18.02
N THR A 12 19.93 48.08 -16.72
CA THR A 12 20.64 47.25 -15.75
C THR A 12 20.18 45.81 -15.91
N LEU A 13 21.06 44.97 -16.47
CA LEU A 13 20.95 43.51 -16.39
C LEU A 13 21.13 43.12 -14.91
N LEU A 14 20.03 43.20 -14.14
CA LEU A 14 19.87 42.35 -12.99
C LEU A 14 19.85 40.93 -13.50
N ALA A 15 21.02 40.29 -13.48
CA ALA A 15 21.14 38.85 -13.55
C ALA A 15 20.35 38.28 -12.37
N VAL A 16 19.08 37.97 -12.61
CA VAL A 16 18.30 37.12 -11.71
C VAL A 16 19.14 35.85 -11.55
N PRO A 17 19.68 35.54 -10.37
CA PRO A 17 20.36 34.28 -10.19
C PRO A 17 19.32 33.21 -10.51
N PHE A 18 19.64 32.32 -11.44
CA PHE A 18 18.76 31.21 -11.80
C PHE A 18 18.80 30.19 -10.67
N ALA A 19 18.19 30.57 -9.54
CA ALA A 19 18.00 29.77 -8.36
C ALA A 19 17.05 28.65 -8.75
N ALA A 20 17.63 27.55 -9.24
CA ALA A 20 16.94 26.39 -9.75
C ALA A 20 16.21 25.66 -8.61
N LYS A 21 15.09 26.22 -8.16
CA LYS A 21 14.09 25.52 -7.36
C LYS A 21 13.24 24.65 -8.30
N ALA A 22 13.90 23.63 -8.85
CA ALA A 22 13.27 22.47 -9.45
C ALA A 22 13.56 21.29 -8.52
N GLU A 23 12.51 20.52 -8.19
CA GLU A 23 12.61 19.27 -7.42
C GLU A 23 13.34 19.42 -6.08
N GLU A 24 12.65 20.03 -5.11
CA GLU A 24 12.75 19.49 -3.74
C GLU A 24 12.39 18.00 -3.83
N PRO A 25 13.24 17.08 -3.36
CA PRO A 25 12.91 15.66 -3.41
C PRO A 25 11.64 15.47 -2.58
N VAL A 26 10.58 15.00 -3.22
CA VAL A 26 9.37 14.53 -2.52
C VAL A 26 9.78 13.24 -1.81
N ASP A 27 10.40 13.44 -0.64
CA ASP A 27 11.00 12.40 0.18
C ASP A 27 9.93 11.37 0.46
N SER A 28 10.01 10.26 -0.26
CA SER A 28 8.90 9.33 -0.42
C SER A 28 8.86 8.42 0.79
N GLN A 29 8.45 9.03 1.90
CA GLN A 29 8.07 8.41 3.15
C GLN A 29 6.73 7.67 2.95
N PHE A 30 6.75 6.71 2.03
CA PHE A 30 6.06 5.45 2.25
C PHE A 30 6.33 5.08 3.70
N VAL A 31 5.27 5.03 4.51
CA VAL A 31 5.38 4.50 5.86
C VAL A 31 5.84 3.07 5.69
N GLN A 32 7.15 2.84 5.85
CA GLN A 32 7.67 1.51 6.02
C GLN A 32 7.06 1.01 7.32
N SER A 33 5.98 0.25 7.18
CA SER A 33 5.59 -0.75 8.16
C SER A 33 6.71 -1.78 8.22
N GLY A 34 7.81 -1.38 8.88
CA GLY A 34 8.83 -2.31 9.36
C GLY A 34 8.13 -3.39 10.19
N PRO A 35 8.72 -4.60 10.29
CA PRO A 35 7.98 -5.80 10.66
C PRO A 35 7.13 -5.61 11.91
N ARG A 36 5.82 -5.41 11.70
CA ARG A 36 4.83 -5.72 12.75
C ARG A 36 5.11 -7.17 13.14
N PRO A 37 5.14 -7.52 14.43
CA PRO A 37 5.22 -8.92 14.85
C PRO A 37 3.89 -9.60 14.50
N ASN A 38 3.75 -9.95 13.22
CA ASN A 38 2.69 -10.78 12.67
C ASN A 38 2.93 -12.18 13.25
N SER A 39 2.51 -12.38 14.49
CA SER A 39 2.89 -13.51 15.33
C SER A 39 2.48 -14.82 14.66
N CYS A 40 3.42 -15.44 13.96
CA CYS A 40 3.14 -16.65 13.20
C CYS A 40 2.82 -17.78 14.19
N VAL A 41 1.72 -18.48 13.94
CA VAL A 41 1.27 -19.65 14.73
C VAL A 41 1.22 -20.87 13.80
N PRO A 42 1.18 -22.11 14.32
CA PRO A 42 0.96 -23.28 13.47
C PRO A 42 -0.36 -23.13 12.68
N HIS A 43 -0.37 -23.51 11.40
CA HIS A 43 -1.50 -23.26 10.47
C HIS A 43 -2.88 -23.54 11.07
N LYS A 44 -3.06 -24.71 11.69
CA LYS A 44 -4.33 -25.08 12.34
C LYS A 44 -4.79 -24.04 13.36
N VAL A 45 -3.89 -23.51 14.19
CA VAL A 45 -4.22 -22.50 15.22
C VAL A 45 -4.71 -21.19 14.60
N ALA A 46 -4.13 -20.77 13.46
CA ALA A 46 -4.61 -19.61 12.73
C ALA A 46 -6.02 -19.86 12.15
N VAL A 47 -6.23 -21.01 11.50
CA VAL A 47 -7.51 -21.35 10.87
C VAL A 47 -8.62 -21.55 11.90
N ASP A 48 -8.33 -22.24 13.01
CA ASP A 48 -9.23 -22.38 14.16
C ASP A 48 -9.66 -21.00 14.67
N GLN A 49 -8.69 -20.11 14.94
CA GLN A 49 -8.98 -18.77 15.47
C GLN A 49 -9.79 -17.89 14.49
N LEU A 50 -9.51 -17.95 13.19
CA LEU A 50 -10.28 -17.21 12.17
C LEU A 50 -11.73 -17.73 12.06
N SER A 51 -11.91 -19.05 12.11
CA SER A 51 -13.22 -19.69 12.10
C SER A 51 -14.02 -19.40 13.37
N GLU A 52 -13.43 -19.57 14.56
CA GLU A 52 -14.12 -19.46 15.85
C GLU A 52 -14.44 -18.01 16.23
N MET A 53 -13.47 -17.09 16.07
CA MET A 53 -13.62 -15.70 16.53
C MET A 53 -14.35 -14.81 15.50
N PHE A 54 -14.02 -14.96 14.21
CA PHE A 54 -14.49 -14.05 13.15
C PHE A 54 -15.53 -14.68 12.22
N ASN A 55 -15.71 -16.01 12.29
CA ASN A 55 -16.53 -16.80 11.37
C ASN A 55 -16.05 -16.70 9.91
N GLU A 56 -14.75 -16.43 9.72
CA GLU A 56 -14.13 -16.35 8.41
C GLU A 56 -13.86 -17.75 7.83
N LYS A 57 -14.04 -17.90 6.51
CA LYS A 57 -13.81 -19.13 5.76
C LYS A 57 -12.92 -18.84 4.57
N VAL A 58 -12.08 -19.80 4.19
CA VAL A 58 -11.23 -19.65 3.00
C VAL A 58 -12.09 -19.58 1.73
N VAL A 59 -11.89 -18.52 0.94
CA VAL A 59 -12.56 -18.28 -0.35
C VAL A 59 -11.60 -18.28 -1.54
N GLY A 60 -10.29 -18.15 -1.28
CA GLY A 60 -9.24 -18.21 -2.31
C GLY A 60 -7.93 -18.72 -1.75
N LEU A 61 -7.16 -19.45 -2.57
CA LEU A 61 -5.88 -20.04 -2.21
C LEU A 61 -4.94 -20.05 -3.42
N GLY A 62 -3.67 -19.73 -3.21
CA GLY A 62 -2.63 -19.77 -4.25
C GLY A 62 -1.24 -20.08 -3.69
N LEU A 63 -0.30 -20.44 -4.56
CA LEU A 63 1.10 -20.66 -4.17
C LEU A 63 1.88 -19.34 -4.24
N GLY A 64 2.66 -19.07 -3.19
CA GLY A 64 3.61 -17.98 -3.15
C GLY A 64 4.81 -18.19 -4.08
N LYS A 65 5.66 -17.16 -4.18
CA LYS A 65 6.85 -17.18 -5.04
C LYS A 65 7.70 -18.44 -4.82
N ASN A 66 8.09 -19.09 -5.92
CA ASN A 66 8.88 -20.32 -5.92
C ASN A 66 8.26 -21.49 -5.11
N GLN A 67 6.94 -21.46 -4.85
CA GLN A 67 6.23 -22.46 -4.03
C GLN A 67 6.72 -22.53 -2.57
N GLN A 68 7.31 -21.44 -2.05
CA GLN A 68 7.87 -21.37 -0.70
C GLN A 68 6.82 -21.06 0.39
N SER A 69 5.60 -20.73 -0.03
CA SER A 69 4.44 -20.54 0.85
C SER A 69 3.14 -20.85 0.12
N VAL A 70 2.07 -20.99 0.88
CA VAL A 70 0.68 -20.86 0.43
C VAL A 70 0.18 -19.48 0.87
N VAL A 71 -0.66 -18.84 0.04
CA VAL A 71 -1.38 -17.62 0.37
C VAL A 71 -2.88 -17.95 0.36
N GLU A 72 -3.58 -17.59 1.42
CA GLU A 72 -4.97 -17.98 1.68
C GLU A 72 -5.77 -16.72 2.03
N LEU A 73 -6.92 -16.52 1.37
CA LEU A 73 -7.85 -15.44 1.66
C LEU A 73 -9.06 -16.00 2.41
N TYR A 74 -9.28 -15.49 3.61
CA TYR A 74 -10.37 -15.80 4.52
C TYR A 74 -11.37 -14.62 4.56
N VAL A 75 -12.67 -14.91 4.52
CA VAL A 75 -13.77 -13.93 4.50
C VAL A 75 -14.93 -14.40 5.36
N SER A 76 -15.53 -13.48 6.11
CA SER A 76 -16.74 -13.68 6.92
C SER A 76 -17.95 -13.09 6.21
N SER A 77 -19.13 -13.70 6.36
CA SER A 77 -20.40 -13.14 5.84
C SER A 77 -20.85 -11.86 6.56
N LYS A 78 -20.05 -11.36 7.51
CA LYS A 78 -20.23 -10.06 8.19
C LYS A 78 -19.30 -8.96 7.64
N GLY A 79 -18.41 -9.29 6.71
CA GLY A 79 -17.49 -8.34 6.08
C GLY A 79 -16.05 -8.34 6.64
N SER A 80 -15.73 -9.10 7.68
CA SER A 80 -14.33 -9.25 8.11
C SER A 80 -13.56 -10.14 7.13
N TRP A 81 -12.26 -9.89 6.98
CA TRP A 81 -11.39 -10.65 6.08
C TRP A 81 -9.93 -10.69 6.54
N THR A 82 -9.23 -11.77 6.21
CA THR A 82 -7.82 -12.01 6.54
C THR A 82 -7.08 -12.63 5.36
N ILE A 83 -5.89 -12.11 5.02
CA ILE A 83 -4.91 -12.78 4.17
C ILE A 83 -3.89 -13.46 5.07
N LEU A 84 -3.88 -14.80 5.05
CA LEU A 84 -2.94 -15.66 5.76
C LEU A 84 -1.85 -16.13 4.79
N VAL A 85 -0.59 -16.15 5.25
CA VAL A 85 0.54 -16.70 4.49
C VAL A 85 1.17 -17.83 5.28
N THR A 86 1.10 -19.03 4.73
CA THR A 86 1.53 -20.29 5.37
C THR A 86 2.84 -20.76 4.75
N LEU A 87 3.90 -20.81 5.54
CA LEU A 87 5.24 -21.19 5.10
C LEU A 87 5.41 -22.73 5.06
N THR A 88 6.40 -23.21 4.32
CA THR A 88 6.72 -24.65 4.19
C THR A 88 7.10 -25.36 5.50
N ASN A 89 7.34 -24.62 6.59
CA ASN A 89 7.54 -25.17 7.94
C ASN A 89 6.23 -25.33 8.74
N GLY A 90 5.06 -25.08 8.14
CA GLY A 90 3.74 -25.19 8.78
C GLY A 90 3.34 -24.00 9.65
N MET A 91 4.15 -22.93 9.68
CA MET A 91 3.83 -21.70 10.39
C MET A 91 3.09 -20.72 9.47
N SER A 92 2.03 -20.11 9.99
CA SER A 92 1.15 -19.20 9.26
C SER A 92 1.12 -17.84 9.92
N CYS A 93 1.32 -16.79 9.12
CA CYS A 93 1.40 -15.41 9.55
C CYS A 93 0.30 -14.60 8.86
N ILE A 94 -0.43 -13.76 9.61
CA ILE A 94 -1.36 -12.78 9.00
C ILE A 94 -0.52 -11.77 8.20
N ALA A 95 -0.79 -11.61 6.91
CA ALA A 95 -0.13 -10.63 6.06
C ALA A 95 -0.95 -9.33 5.95
N ALA A 96 -2.27 -9.44 5.91
CA ALA A 96 -3.22 -8.34 6.01
C ALA A 96 -4.52 -8.84 6.64
N ALA A 97 -5.29 -7.95 7.26
CA ALA A 97 -6.65 -8.22 7.73
C ALA A 97 -7.45 -6.91 7.77
N GLY A 98 -8.77 -6.99 7.76
CA GLY A 98 -9.64 -5.82 7.79
C GLY A 98 -11.13 -6.17 7.82
N GLU A 99 -11.93 -5.15 7.53
CA GLU A 99 -13.40 -5.18 7.56
C GLU A 99 -13.97 -4.64 6.24
N ASN A 100 -15.30 -4.69 6.09
CA ASN A 100 -16.05 -4.22 4.91
C ASN A 100 -15.69 -4.92 3.59
N TRP A 101 -15.36 -6.21 3.63
CA TRP A 101 -15.25 -7.05 2.45
C TRP A 101 -16.55 -6.99 1.62
N THR A 102 -16.41 -6.85 0.30
CA THR A 102 -17.52 -6.91 -0.65
C THR A 102 -17.09 -7.77 -1.83
N ASP A 103 -17.87 -8.78 -2.20
CA ASP A 103 -17.56 -9.62 -3.37
C ASP A 103 -17.81 -8.83 -4.66
N THR A 104 -16.88 -8.88 -5.60
CA THR A 104 -16.98 -8.19 -6.90
C THR A 104 -17.60 -9.04 -8.01
N ALA A 105 -17.71 -10.36 -7.82
CA ALA A 105 -18.43 -11.23 -8.75
C ALA A 105 -19.95 -10.99 -8.67
N GLU A 106 -20.51 -10.96 -7.45
CA GLU A 106 -21.94 -10.66 -7.24
C GLU A 106 -22.30 -9.24 -7.74
N GLN A 107 -21.40 -8.27 -7.55
CA GLN A 107 -21.57 -6.92 -8.14
C GLN A 107 -21.54 -6.91 -9.68
N ALA A 108 -20.81 -7.82 -10.32
CA ALA A 108 -20.76 -7.91 -11.78
C ALA A 108 -22.02 -8.58 -12.37
N GLU A 109 -22.54 -9.61 -11.71
CA GLU A 109 -23.81 -10.24 -12.10
C GLU A 109 -25.01 -9.29 -11.91
N LEU A 110 -25.01 -8.46 -10.84
CA LEU A 110 -26.01 -7.41 -10.61
C LEU A 110 -25.91 -6.21 -11.55
N ALA A 111 -24.87 -6.12 -12.37
CA ALA A 111 -24.61 -5.04 -13.33
C ALA A 111 -24.78 -5.47 -14.81
N SER A 112 -25.32 -6.67 -15.06
CA SER A 112 -25.46 -7.31 -16.38
C SER A 112 -26.92 -7.47 -16.82
#